data_AF-A0A7V2BRP2-F1
#
_entry.id   AF-A0A7V2BRP2-F1
#
_cell.length_a   1.000
_cell.length_b   1.000
_cell.length_c   1.000
_cell.angle_alpha   90.00
_cell.angle_beta   90.00
_cell.angle_gamma   90.00
#
_symmetry.space_group_name_H-M   'P 1'
#
loop_
_entity.id
_entity.type
_entity.pdbx_description
1 polymer ?
#
loop_
_entity_poly.entity_id
_entity_poly.type
_entity_poly.pdbx_seq_one_letter_code
_entity_poly.pdbx_strand_id
1 'polypeptide(L)'
;MGRLQRYLQRLPEPVWQEMWVAAQGELGRSSLELLRRLRQAWEPIGLRGPVKEQVQRLERWVWRYQWVAEQRRHPVHRPAPTAWLTWGALAYYKYGLEAEALGLLRQVQQRQAWPFEALLTEVEWHTQANRFSAALQALRKVAMLARRLQALAYIHRLQLLLVRLFYVHGGSYTAPARRLLGKLGRLHRWIAPLPTEPTLRALEKNLRGTHALLQGDLVAALDAYQPEPHFSPAQAFPLQLNSWVCLLYQRVPFDQLFTFLCSLPVQAFPSVHYRTIFLDRCMLTLLQYGSLADIREWIPSIARALPPAEELTSNLHLLFWQLSWLAGQTERSFMQLWQTAPKGPADSLQTHLIALLIAVEEANVRKITEKYHTCMYFIRKNRRLFASSGFFVRFLRLLYTTRLRPREVSKAVQAWQAHLAMYPVERLFWQRSLLPYWIEARTQHIPLRAFFAQRSTSPLLRSFLEQWLGQRSF
;
A
#
# COMPACT_ATOMS: atom_id res chain seq x y z
N MET A 1 -13.21 34.16 -41.30
CA MET A 1 -13.71 33.12 -40.36
C MET A 1 -12.52 32.54 -39.61
N GLY A 2 -12.41 32.79 -38.30
CA GLY A 2 -11.33 32.27 -37.46
C GLY A 2 -11.65 32.26 -35.96
N ARG A 3 -12.91 32.54 -35.59
CA ARG A 3 -13.35 32.65 -34.18
C ARG A 3 -13.48 31.28 -33.54
N LEU A 4 -14.18 30.35 -34.19
CA LEU A 4 -14.32 28.96 -33.71
C LEU A 4 -12.97 28.25 -33.60
N GLN A 5 -12.11 28.36 -34.62
CA GLN A 5 -10.76 27.77 -34.60
C GLN A 5 -9.91 28.31 -33.44
N ARG A 6 -9.84 29.64 -33.27
CA ARG A 6 -9.12 30.26 -32.15
C ARG A 6 -9.72 29.89 -30.80
N TYR A 7 -11.04 29.76 -30.72
CA TYR A 7 -11.73 29.35 -29.50
C TYR A 7 -11.35 27.90 -29.12
N LEU A 8 -11.49 26.97 -30.08
CA LEU A 8 -11.12 25.57 -29.89
C LEU A 8 -9.65 25.43 -29.49
N GLN A 9 -8.76 26.21 -30.11
CA GLN A 9 -7.33 26.19 -29.78
C GLN A 9 -7.01 26.61 -28.34
N ARG A 10 -7.81 27.53 -27.78
CA ARG A 10 -7.64 28.09 -26.43
C ARG A 10 -8.32 27.27 -25.35
N LEU A 11 -9.13 26.26 -25.70
CA LEU A 11 -9.78 25.40 -24.73
C LEU A 11 -8.73 24.60 -23.92
N PRO A 12 -8.80 24.62 -22.58
CA PRO A 12 -8.03 23.72 -21.74
C PRO A 12 -8.32 22.26 -22.12
N GLU A 13 -7.28 21.41 -22.10
CA GLU A 13 -7.39 19.99 -22.44
C GLU A 13 -8.54 19.24 -21.75
N PRO A 14 -8.80 19.40 -20.43
CA PRO A 14 -9.94 18.71 -19.79
C PRO A 14 -11.30 19.14 -20.35
N VAL A 15 -11.47 20.41 -20.69
CA VAL A 15 -12.74 20.93 -21.26
C VAL A 15 -12.92 20.46 -22.71
N TRP A 16 -11.81 20.36 -23.46
CA TRP A 16 -11.81 19.78 -24.79
C TRP A 16 -12.20 18.29 -24.77
N GLN A 17 -11.66 17.50 -23.84
CA GLN A 17 -11.98 16.08 -23.72
C GLN A 17 -13.48 15.86 -23.38
N GLU A 18 -14.02 16.63 -22.43
CA GLU A 18 -15.46 16.59 -22.11
C GLU A 18 -16.32 16.91 -23.34
N MET A 19 -15.99 17.99 -24.05
CA MET A 19 -16.71 18.39 -25.26
C MET A 19 -16.54 17.38 -26.41
N TRP A 20 -15.38 16.75 -26.52
CA TRP A 20 -15.09 15.74 -27.54
C TRP A 20 -15.93 14.48 -27.34
N VAL A 21 -16.08 14.00 -26.10
CA VAL A 21 -16.95 12.87 -25.77
C VAL A 21 -18.41 13.18 -26.08
N ALA A 22 -18.89 14.38 -25.73
CA ALA A 22 -20.25 14.81 -26.08
C ALA A 22 -20.45 14.91 -27.60
N ALA A 23 -19.46 15.42 -28.32
CA ALA A 23 -19.49 15.50 -29.78
C ALA A 23 -19.61 14.11 -30.42
N GLN A 24 -18.94 13.09 -29.88
CA GLN A 24 -19.00 11.71 -30.40
C GLN A 24 -20.40 11.09 -30.32
N GLY A 25 -21.24 11.54 -29.38
CA GLY A 25 -22.63 11.09 -29.25
C GLY A 25 -23.64 11.87 -30.09
N GLU A 26 -23.32 13.11 -30.50
CA GLU A 26 -24.28 14.02 -31.15
C GLU A 26 -23.94 14.43 -32.59
N LEU A 27 -22.68 14.33 -33.00
CA LEU A 27 -22.22 14.78 -34.32
C LEU A 27 -21.92 13.60 -35.26
N GLY A 28 -22.22 13.78 -36.54
CA GLY A 28 -21.83 12.84 -37.59
C GLY A 28 -20.32 12.80 -37.82
N ARG A 29 -19.82 11.70 -38.41
CA ARG A 29 -18.37 11.43 -38.63
C ARG A 29 -17.63 12.58 -39.32
N SER A 30 -18.23 13.17 -40.36
CA SER A 30 -17.64 14.29 -41.10
C SER A 30 -17.50 15.56 -40.25
N SER A 31 -18.45 15.83 -39.36
CA SER A 31 -18.40 16.97 -38.43
C SER A 31 -17.40 16.75 -37.30
N LEU A 32 -17.22 15.52 -36.82
CA LEU A 32 -16.20 15.15 -35.84
C LEU A 32 -14.79 15.34 -36.38
N GLU A 33 -14.53 14.85 -37.61
CA GLU A 33 -13.25 15.04 -38.27
C GLU A 33 -12.94 16.52 -38.49
N LEU A 34 -13.93 17.30 -38.89
CA LEU A 34 -13.80 18.75 -39.05
C LEU A 34 -13.52 19.46 -37.71
N LEU A 35 -14.19 19.08 -36.62
CA LEU A 35 -13.94 19.61 -35.27
C LEU A 35 -12.51 19.33 -34.80
N ARG A 36 -12.01 18.10 -35.02
CA ARG A 36 -10.63 17.72 -34.70
C ARG A 36 -9.62 18.51 -35.52
N ARG A 37 -9.85 18.62 -36.83
CA ARG A 37 -9.00 19.40 -37.74
C ARG A 37 -8.95 20.87 -37.34
N LEU A 38 -10.08 21.48 -36.97
CA LEU A 38 -10.13 22.87 -36.50
C LEU A 38 -9.36 23.08 -35.18
N ARG A 39 -9.28 22.08 -34.29
CA ARG A 39 -8.47 22.16 -33.07
C ARG A 39 -6.97 22.08 -33.35
N GLN A 40 -6.58 21.26 -34.31
CA GLN A 40 -5.18 20.89 -34.60
C GLN A 40 -4.51 21.77 -35.66
N ALA A 41 -5.29 22.42 -36.54
CA ALA A 41 -4.75 23.26 -37.61
C ALA A 41 -4.16 24.55 -37.04
N TRP A 42 -2.89 24.82 -37.35
CA TRP A 42 -2.16 26.03 -36.94
C TRP A 42 -2.41 27.21 -37.89
N GLU A 43 -2.77 26.93 -39.14
CA GLU A 43 -3.13 27.94 -40.15
C GLU A 43 -4.66 28.04 -40.33
N PRO A 44 -5.19 29.21 -40.72
CA PRO A 44 -6.60 29.37 -41.01
C PRO A 44 -7.02 28.46 -42.16
N ILE A 45 -7.94 27.53 -41.91
CA ILE A 45 -8.45 26.64 -42.96
C ILE A 45 -9.31 27.46 -43.92
N GLY A 46 -8.93 27.48 -45.21
CA GLY A 46 -9.74 28.10 -46.27
C GLY A 46 -11.03 27.32 -46.51
N LEU A 47 -12.18 27.92 -46.20
CA LEU A 47 -13.49 27.27 -46.34
C LEU A 47 -14.16 27.69 -47.65
N ARG A 48 -14.45 26.73 -48.54
CA ARG A 48 -15.23 26.94 -49.78
C ARG A 48 -16.46 26.02 -49.80
N GLY A 49 -17.57 26.53 -50.35
CA GLY A 49 -18.80 25.78 -50.59
C GLY A 49 -19.37 25.04 -49.35
N PRO A 50 -19.73 23.75 -49.46
CA PRO A 50 -20.47 23.00 -48.43
C PRO A 50 -19.74 22.86 -47.09
N VAL A 51 -18.41 23.01 -47.08
CA VAL A 51 -17.61 22.97 -45.84
C VAL A 51 -17.88 24.21 -44.98
N LYS A 52 -18.21 25.36 -45.59
CA LYS A 52 -18.55 26.60 -44.87
C LYS A 52 -19.85 26.44 -44.07
N GLU A 53 -20.85 25.77 -44.64
CA GLU A 53 -22.12 25.47 -43.96
C GLU A 53 -21.93 24.47 -42.81
N GLN A 54 -21.09 23.45 -43.01
CA GLN A 54 -20.74 22.51 -41.96
C GLN A 54 -20.02 23.19 -40.79
N VAL A 55 -19.09 24.12 -41.05
CA VAL A 55 -18.44 24.90 -39.99
C VAL A 55 -19.44 25.76 -39.23
N GLN A 56 -20.42 26.39 -39.90
CA GLN A 56 -21.46 27.17 -39.23
C GLN A 56 -22.38 26.31 -38.35
N ARG A 57 -22.73 25.09 -38.79
CA ARG A 57 -23.49 24.14 -37.97
C ARG A 57 -22.68 23.69 -36.76
N LEU A 58 -21.40 23.41 -36.96
CA LEU A 58 -20.46 23.04 -35.89
C LEU A 58 -20.31 24.18 -34.87
N GLU A 59 -20.20 25.42 -35.35
CA GLU A 59 -20.10 26.61 -34.52
C GLU A 59 -21.33 26.75 -33.61
N ARG A 60 -22.54 26.61 -34.17
CA ARG A 60 -23.78 26.63 -33.38
C ARG A 60 -23.83 25.51 -32.34
N TRP A 61 -23.38 24.31 -32.70
CA TRP A 61 -23.33 23.19 -31.76
C TRP A 61 -22.33 23.46 -30.62
N VAL A 62 -21.13 23.94 -30.92
CA VAL A 62 -20.09 24.25 -29.93
C VAL A 62 -20.57 25.33 -28.95
N TRP A 63 -21.22 26.38 -29.45
CA TRP A 63 -21.79 27.43 -28.59
C TRP A 63 -22.99 26.92 -27.76
N ARG A 64 -23.85 26.09 -28.34
CA ARG A 64 -24.95 25.43 -27.58
C ARG A 64 -24.40 24.54 -26.47
N TYR A 65 -23.39 23.73 -26.76
CA TYR A 65 -22.76 22.84 -25.80
C TYR A 65 -22.16 23.63 -24.63
N GLN A 66 -21.41 24.71 -24.93
CA GLN A 66 -20.86 25.58 -23.90
C GLN A 66 -21.93 26.23 -23.06
N TRP A 67 -22.97 26.78 -23.69
CA TRP A 67 -24.07 27.39 -22.96
C TRP A 67 -24.74 26.38 -22.02
N VAL A 68 -24.99 25.15 -22.46
CA VAL A 68 -25.50 24.07 -21.59
C VAL A 68 -24.51 23.68 -20.49
N ALA A 69 -23.21 23.61 -20.80
CA ALA A 69 -22.17 23.28 -19.84
C ALA A 69 -22.00 24.38 -18.77
N GLU A 70 -22.09 25.65 -19.15
CA GLU A 70 -22.07 26.81 -18.25
C GLU A 70 -23.33 26.88 -17.39
N GLN A 71 -24.50 26.59 -17.96
CA GLN A 71 -25.75 26.43 -17.19
C GLN A 71 -25.62 25.30 -16.16
N ARG A 72 -25.08 24.13 -16.52
CA ARG A 72 -24.82 23.04 -15.55
C ARG A 72 -23.81 23.41 -14.46
N ARG A 73 -22.87 24.31 -14.76
CA ARG A 73 -21.88 24.83 -13.80
C ARG A 73 -22.43 25.98 -12.94
N HIS A 74 -23.61 26.51 -13.27
CA HIS A 74 -24.27 27.58 -12.53
C HIS A 74 -24.58 27.12 -11.09
N PRO A 75 -24.37 27.97 -10.06
CA PRO A 75 -24.52 27.59 -8.65
C PRO A 75 -25.89 26.99 -8.30
N VAL A 76 -26.94 27.39 -9.02
CA VAL A 76 -28.33 26.91 -8.85
C VAL A 76 -28.49 25.43 -9.18
N HIS A 77 -27.64 24.87 -10.05
CA HIS A 77 -27.69 23.47 -10.44
C HIS A 77 -26.70 22.58 -9.67
N ARG A 78 -25.91 23.17 -8.76
CA ARG A 78 -25.10 22.39 -7.83
C ARG A 78 -26.00 21.81 -6.73
N PRO A 79 -25.78 20.56 -6.29
CA PRO A 79 -26.48 20.03 -5.14
C PRO A 79 -26.23 20.95 -3.94
N ALA A 80 -27.32 21.38 -3.28
CA ALA A 80 -27.23 22.30 -2.16
C ALA A 80 -26.25 21.79 -1.10
N PRO A 81 -25.38 22.63 -0.53
CA PRO A 81 -24.49 22.25 0.55
C PRO A 81 -25.27 21.65 1.70
N THR A 82 -24.70 20.65 2.39
CA THR A 82 -25.42 19.95 3.45
C THR A 82 -25.85 20.87 4.58
N ALA A 83 -25.05 21.89 4.90
CA ALA A 83 -25.43 22.95 5.82
C ALA A 83 -26.72 23.65 5.38
N TRP A 84 -26.88 23.98 4.10
CA TRP A 84 -28.08 24.66 3.61
C TRP A 84 -29.32 23.77 3.69
N LEU A 85 -29.16 22.46 3.46
CA LEU A 85 -30.24 21.50 3.65
C LEU A 85 -30.69 21.43 5.12
N THR A 86 -29.75 21.41 6.07
CA THR A 86 -30.06 21.42 7.52
C THR A 86 -30.76 22.71 7.94
N TRP A 87 -30.29 23.87 7.46
CA TRP A 87 -30.90 25.16 7.76
C TRP A 87 -32.29 25.31 7.12
N GLY A 88 -32.46 24.83 5.88
CA GLY A 88 -33.76 24.76 5.21
C GLY A 88 -34.73 23.83 5.93
N ALA A 89 -34.25 22.68 6.43
CA ALA A 89 -35.07 21.77 7.22
C ALA A 89 -35.56 22.43 8.51
N LEU A 90 -34.66 23.12 9.24
CA LEU A 90 -35.01 23.88 10.44
C LEU A 90 -36.03 24.98 10.15
N ALA A 91 -35.87 25.69 9.03
CA ALA A 91 -36.82 26.71 8.61
C ALA A 91 -38.20 26.10 8.34
N TYR A 92 -38.29 25.06 7.51
CA TYR A 92 -39.57 24.40 7.20
C TYR A 92 -40.26 23.84 8.44
N TYR A 93 -39.51 23.24 9.37
CA TYR A 93 -40.06 22.75 10.62
C TYR A 93 -40.67 23.89 11.46
N LYS A 94 -39.98 25.03 11.57
CA LYS A 94 -40.50 26.23 12.27
C LYS A 94 -41.79 26.78 11.64
N TYR A 95 -41.98 26.60 10.34
CA TYR A 95 -43.18 27.01 9.61
C TYR A 95 -44.27 25.92 9.55
N GLY A 96 -44.13 24.83 10.29
CA GLY A 96 -45.12 23.74 10.32
C GLY A 96 -45.10 22.81 9.10
N LEU A 97 -44.11 22.96 8.21
CA LEU A 97 -43.90 22.13 7.01
C LEU A 97 -43.00 20.93 7.34
N GLU A 98 -43.50 20.07 8.23
CA GLU A 98 -42.73 18.98 8.83
C GLU A 98 -42.30 17.91 7.79
N ALA A 99 -43.15 17.61 6.81
CA ALA A 99 -42.86 16.59 5.79
C ALA A 99 -41.69 17.01 4.88
N GLU A 100 -41.67 18.29 4.49
CA GLU A 100 -40.63 18.93 3.70
C GLU A 100 -39.32 19.02 4.50
N ALA A 101 -39.41 19.37 5.78
CA ALA A 101 -38.27 19.39 6.69
C ALA A 101 -37.61 18.00 6.84
N LEU A 102 -38.42 16.96 7.06
CA LEU A 102 -37.94 15.57 7.13
C LEU A 102 -37.39 15.10 5.78
N GLY A 103 -37.98 15.53 4.66
CA GLY A 103 -37.46 15.29 3.31
C GLY A 103 -36.04 15.82 3.12
N LEU A 104 -35.76 17.03 3.60
CA LEU A 104 -34.42 17.62 3.56
C LEU A 104 -33.42 16.90 4.47
N LEU A 105 -33.82 16.51 5.69
CA LEU A 105 -32.96 15.73 6.59
C LEU A 105 -32.62 14.35 6.00
N ARG A 106 -33.53 13.70 5.29
CA ARG A 106 -33.24 12.44 4.58
C ARG A 106 -32.20 12.64 3.47
N GLN A 107 -32.24 13.77 2.76
CA GLN A 107 -31.19 14.08 1.78
C GLN A 107 -29.83 14.29 2.45
N VAL A 108 -29.79 14.92 3.63
CA VAL A 108 -28.56 15.02 4.45
C VAL A 108 -28.06 13.62 4.82
N GLN A 109 -28.95 12.74 5.30
CA GLN A 109 -28.61 11.36 5.66
C GLN A 109 -28.06 10.54 4.49
N GLN A 110 -28.56 10.75 3.27
CA GLN A 110 -28.06 10.09 2.06
C GLN A 110 -26.69 10.61 1.60
N ARG A 111 -26.38 11.88 1.91
CA ARG A 111 -25.16 12.55 1.44
C ARG A 111 -23.98 12.46 2.42
N GLN A 112 -24.25 12.25 3.71
CA GLN A 112 -23.22 12.15 4.73
C GLN A 112 -23.03 10.71 5.22
N ALA A 113 -21.78 10.29 5.38
CA ALA A 113 -21.45 9.00 5.98
C ALA A 113 -21.83 8.91 7.47
N TRP A 114 -21.88 10.05 8.17
CA TRP A 114 -22.14 10.15 9.62
C TRP A 114 -23.17 11.24 9.95
N PRO A 115 -24.46 11.07 9.59
CA PRO A 115 -25.47 12.12 9.72
C PRO A 115 -26.06 12.21 11.15
N PHE A 116 -25.21 12.24 12.18
CA PHE A 116 -25.65 12.24 13.59
C PHE A 116 -26.55 13.42 13.91
N GLU A 117 -26.17 14.62 13.50
CA GLU A 117 -26.93 15.84 13.75
C GLU A 117 -28.33 15.73 13.13
N ALA A 118 -28.42 15.37 11.84
CA ALA A 118 -29.70 15.20 11.16
C ALA A 118 -30.60 14.12 11.78
N LEU A 119 -30.03 13.01 12.26
CA LEU A 119 -30.81 11.95 12.92
C LEU A 119 -31.28 12.35 14.32
N LEU A 120 -30.46 13.09 15.09
CA LEU A 120 -30.85 13.60 16.41
C LEU A 120 -31.96 14.65 16.27
N THR A 121 -31.84 15.56 15.30
CA THR A 121 -32.90 16.51 14.95
C THR A 121 -34.20 15.80 14.55
N GLU A 122 -34.11 14.72 13.76
CA GLU A 122 -35.29 13.90 13.42
C GLU A 122 -35.92 13.23 14.67
N VAL A 123 -35.12 12.74 15.62
CA VAL A 123 -35.64 12.21 16.91
C VAL A 123 -36.36 13.29 17.70
N GLU A 124 -35.77 14.48 17.84
CA GLU A 124 -36.36 15.61 18.56
C GLU A 124 -37.70 16.02 17.96
N TRP A 125 -37.77 16.17 16.63
CA TRP A 125 -38.98 16.56 15.93
C TRP A 125 -40.09 15.50 16.03
N HIS A 126 -39.78 14.22 15.82
CA HIS A 126 -40.77 13.15 16.00
C HIS A 126 -41.26 13.07 17.46
N THR A 127 -40.41 13.36 18.43
CA THR A 127 -40.78 13.38 19.86
C THR A 127 -41.72 14.56 20.15
N GLN A 128 -41.42 15.75 19.64
CA GLN A 128 -42.30 16.94 19.75
C GLN A 128 -43.65 16.72 19.06
N ALA A 129 -43.68 15.98 17.97
CA ALA A 129 -44.89 15.59 17.24
C ALA A 129 -45.62 14.36 17.84
N ASN A 130 -45.19 13.84 19.01
CA ASN A 130 -45.72 12.62 19.65
C ASN A 130 -45.67 11.34 18.77
N ARG A 131 -44.78 11.28 17.77
CA ARG A 131 -44.55 10.13 16.89
C ARG A 131 -43.45 9.21 17.44
N PHE A 132 -43.68 8.66 18.63
CA PHE A 132 -42.66 7.90 19.37
C PHE A 132 -42.09 6.68 18.62
N SER A 133 -42.90 5.99 17.80
CA SER A 133 -42.41 4.88 16.98
C SER A 133 -41.35 5.33 15.96
N ALA A 134 -41.57 6.46 15.29
CA ALA A 134 -40.63 7.04 14.34
C ALA A 134 -39.37 7.58 15.05
N ALA A 135 -39.54 8.23 16.20
CA ALA A 135 -38.44 8.66 17.06
C ALA A 135 -37.55 7.48 17.49
N LEU A 136 -38.15 6.35 17.91
CA LEU A 136 -37.43 5.14 18.27
C LEU A 136 -36.67 4.52 17.08
N GLN A 137 -37.23 4.56 15.88
CA GLN A 137 -36.55 4.09 14.67
C GLN A 137 -35.32 4.96 14.35
N ALA A 138 -35.45 6.28 14.42
CA ALA A 138 -34.33 7.20 14.23
C ALA A 138 -33.26 7.02 15.33
N LEU A 139 -33.67 6.86 16.59
CA LEU A 139 -32.76 6.60 17.71
C LEU A 139 -32.00 5.27 17.56
N ARG A 140 -32.65 4.21 17.05
CA ARG A 140 -31.98 2.94 16.72
C ARG A 140 -30.89 3.12 15.65
N LYS A 141 -31.12 3.98 14.65
CA LYS A 141 -30.09 4.34 13.64
C LYS A 141 -28.92 5.09 14.28
N VAL A 142 -29.19 6.06 15.16
CA VAL A 142 -28.14 6.77 15.93
C VAL A 142 -27.31 5.78 16.74
N ALA A 143 -27.96 4.89 17.49
CA ALA A 143 -27.28 3.87 18.31
C ALA A 143 -26.42 2.92 17.45
N MET A 144 -26.91 2.52 16.27
CA MET A 144 -26.16 1.69 15.32
C MET A 144 -24.89 2.42 14.82
N LEU A 145 -25.03 3.67 14.36
CA LEU A 145 -23.89 4.47 13.89
C LEU A 145 -22.88 4.75 15.01
N ALA A 146 -23.34 5.02 16.23
CA ALA A 146 -22.48 5.23 17.39
C ALA A 146 -21.65 3.96 17.72
N ARG A 147 -22.28 2.78 17.70
CA ARG A 147 -21.57 1.49 17.87
C ARG A 147 -20.53 1.28 16.77
N ARG A 148 -20.87 1.61 15.51
CA ARG A 148 -19.94 1.51 14.38
C ARG A 148 -18.74 2.46 14.53
N LEU A 149 -18.99 3.71 14.92
CA LEU A 149 -17.93 4.70 15.16
C LEU A 149 -17.01 4.26 16.31
N GLN A 150 -17.59 3.75 17.41
CA GLN A 150 -16.82 3.19 18.53
C GLN A 150 -15.95 2.01 18.07
N ALA A 151 -16.49 1.12 17.24
CA ALA A 151 -15.74 -0.01 16.69
C ALA A 151 -14.57 0.45 15.82
N LEU A 152 -14.79 1.45 14.94
CA LEU A 152 -13.75 2.07 14.11
C LEU A 152 -12.68 2.76 14.93
N ALA A 153 -13.06 3.61 15.88
CA ALA A 153 -12.13 4.33 16.75
C ALA A 153 -11.22 3.36 17.51
N TYR A 154 -11.78 2.24 17.96
CA TYR A 154 -11.01 1.18 18.60
C TYR A 154 -10.05 0.48 17.63
N ILE A 155 -10.50 0.12 16.42
CA ILE A 155 -9.65 -0.49 15.38
C ILE A 155 -8.49 0.46 15.02
N HIS A 156 -8.75 1.75 14.85
CA HIS A 156 -7.71 2.75 14.58
C HIS A 156 -6.75 2.90 15.76
N ARG A 157 -7.26 2.85 17.00
CA ARG A 157 -6.40 2.83 18.19
C ARG A 157 -5.47 1.61 18.18
N LEU A 158 -5.97 0.43 17.82
CA LEU A 158 -5.15 -0.78 17.70
C LEU A 158 -4.10 -0.65 16.59
N GLN A 159 -4.49 -0.16 15.41
CA GLN A 159 -3.56 0.14 14.31
C GLN A 159 -2.43 1.06 14.78
N LEU A 160 -2.76 2.16 15.45
CA LEU A 160 -1.77 3.11 15.97
C LEU A 160 -0.83 2.46 16.99
N LEU A 161 -1.36 1.60 17.88
CA LEU A 161 -0.53 0.89 18.86
C LEU A 161 0.41 -0.11 18.18
N LEU A 162 -0.05 -0.86 17.18
CA LEU A 162 0.78 -1.79 16.39
C LEU A 162 1.84 -1.05 15.56
N VAL A 163 1.48 0.07 14.94
CA VAL A 163 2.43 0.95 14.21
C VAL A 163 3.50 1.48 15.18
N ARG A 164 3.11 1.98 16.35
CA ARG A 164 4.08 2.43 17.38
C ARG A 164 5.01 1.29 17.82
N LEU A 165 4.48 0.09 17.96
CA LEU A 165 5.26 -1.09 18.31
C LEU A 165 6.37 -1.35 17.28
N PHE A 166 6.04 -1.27 16.00
CA PHE A 166 6.99 -1.51 14.91
C PHE A 166 7.98 -0.34 14.74
N TYR A 167 7.49 0.89 14.61
CA TYR A 167 8.32 2.05 14.25
C TYR A 167 9.06 2.69 15.43
N VAL A 168 8.41 2.80 16.60
CA VAL A 168 8.99 3.48 17.76
C VAL A 168 9.82 2.51 18.60
N HIS A 169 9.32 1.29 18.78
CA HIS A 169 9.97 0.30 19.63
C HIS A 169 10.75 -0.77 18.88
N GLY A 170 10.76 -0.70 17.55
CA GLY A 170 11.51 -1.61 16.69
C GLY A 170 11.00 -3.04 16.70
N GLY A 171 9.74 -3.31 17.08
CA GLY A 171 9.20 -4.66 17.25
C GLY A 171 9.27 -5.18 18.69
N SER A 172 9.07 -6.48 18.90
CA SER A 172 8.97 -7.13 20.24
C SER A 172 10.28 -7.18 21.05
N TYR A 173 11.38 -6.61 20.55
CA TYR A 173 12.71 -6.83 21.14
C TYR A 173 12.96 -5.99 22.39
N THR A 174 12.31 -4.83 22.50
CA THR A 174 12.47 -3.95 23.66
C THR A 174 11.53 -4.36 24.80
N ALA A 175 11.96 -4.17 26.05
CA ALA A 175 11.09 -4.44 27.21
C ALA A 175 9.77 -3.64 27.15
N PRO A 176 9.74 -2.35 26.75
CA PRO A 176 8.50 -1.62 26.49
C PRO A 176 7.61 -2.28 25.43
N ALA A 177 8.17 -2.76 24.31
CA ALA A 177 7.39 -3.44 23.30
C ALA A 177 6.80 -4.77 23.77
N ARG A 178 7.56 -5.59 24.52
CA ARG A 178 7.02 -6.84 25.09
C ARG A 178 5.88 -6.58 26.06
N ARG A 179 6.02 -5.54 26.90
CA ARG A 179 4.94 -5.09 27.78
C ARG A 179 3.71 -4.64 26.98
N LEU A 180 3.92 -3.89 25.90
CA LEU A 180 2.84 -3.46 25.02
C LEU A 180 2.17 -4.64 24.30
N LEU A 181 2.93 -5.59 23.76
CA LEU A 181 2.41 -6.83 23.17
C LEU A 181 1.62 -7.65 24.19
N GLY A 182 2.14 -7.82 25.41
CA GLY A 182 1.43 -8.53 26.47
C GLY A 182 0.12 -7.83 26.86
N LYS A 183 0.10 -6.49 26.89
CA LYS A 183 -1.14 -5.72 27.09
C LYS A 183 -2.11 -5.87 25.93
N LEU A 184 -1.62 -5.82 24.69
CA LEU A 184 -2.43 -6.05 23.50
C LEU A 184 -3.06 -7.44 23.54
N GLY A 185 -2.30 -8.50 23.83
CA GLY A 185 -2.81 -9.87 23.90
C GLY A 185 -3.89 -10.11 24.96
N ARG A 186 -4.00 -9.25 25.98
CA ARG A 186 -5.03 -9.30 27.04
C ARG A 186 -6.31 -8.54 26.71
N LEU A 187 -6.39 -7.91 25.54
CA LEU A 187 -7.59 -7.18 25.17
C LEU A 187 -8.75 -8.14 24.98
N HIS A 188 -9.81 -7.97 25.80
CA HIS A 188 -11.04 -8.77 25.78
C HIS A 188 -11.63 -8.97 24.37
N ARG A 189 -11.39 -8.02 23.47
CA ARG A 189 -11.92 -8.05 22.10
C ARG A 189 -11.26 -9.10 21.19
N TRP A 190 -10.07 -9.60 21.53
CA TRP A 190 -9.55 -10.80 20.85
C TRP A 190 -10.38 -12.05 21.17
N ILE A 191 -10.97 -12.09 22.37
CA ILE A 191 -11.74 -13.22 22.90
C ILE A 191 -13.21 -13.14 22.46
N ALA A 192 -13.81 -11.94 22.47
CA ALA A 192 -15.20 -11.71 22.05
C ALA A 192 -15.26 -10.67 20.91
N PRO A 193 -15.30 -11.10 19.63
CA PRO A 193 -15.48 -10.18 18.51
C PRO A 193 -16.88 -9.55 18.59
N LEU A 194 -16.97 -8.24 18.33
CA LEU A 194 -18.26 -7.58 18.18
C LEU A 194 -18.95 -8.09 16.91
N PRO A 195 -20.29 -8.10 16.84
CA PRO A 195 -21.03 -8.30 15.59
C PRO A 195 -20.79 -7.06 14.70
N THR A 196 -19.70 -7.09 13.94
CA THR A 196 -19.28 -6.00 13.07
C THR A 196 -19.56 -6.32 11.61
N GLU A 197 -19.88 -5.29 10.83
CA GLU A 197 -19.98 -5.37 9.37
C GLU A 197 -18.70 -6.00 8.75
N PRO A 198 -18.80 -6.67 7.58
CA PRO A 198 -17.70 -7.42 6.97
C PRO A 198 -16.39 -6.63 6.84
N THR A 199 -16.45 -5.34 6.49
CA THR A 199 -15.26 -4.48 6.36
C THR A 199 -14.50 -4.33 7.67
N LEU A 200 -15.21 -4.10 8.78
CA LEU A 200 -14.59 -3.96 10.10
C LEU A 200 -14.05 -5.30 10.60
N ARG A 201 -14.76 -6.40 10.29
CA ARG A 201 -14.29 -7.74 10.61
C ARG A 201 -12.99 -8.07 9.86
N ALA A 202 -12.90 -7.76 8.57
CA ALA A 202 -11.69 -7.95 7.77
C ALA A 202 -10.51 -7.14 8.34
N LEU A 203 -10.74 -5.88 8.74
CA LEU A 203 -9.73 -5.06 9.41
C LEU A 203 -9.29 -5.68 10.75
N GLU A 204 -10.24 -6.15 11.56
CA GLU A 204 -9.94 -6.80 12.83
C GLU A 204 -9.11 -8.08 12.61
N LYS A 205 -9.47 -8.93 11.64
CA LYS A 205 -8.69 -10.12 11.24
C LYS A 205 -7.26 -9.75 10.85
N ASN A 206 -7.10 -8.69 10.06
CA ASN A 206 -5.78 -8.20 9.68
C ASN A 206 -4.95 -7.79 10.90
N LEU A 207 -5.56 -7.11 11.87
CA LEU A 207 -4.89 -6.74 13.12
C LEU A 207 -4.58 -7.95 14.01
N ARG A 208 -5.48 -8.96 14.07
CA ARG A 208 -5.23 -10.23 14.77
C ARG A 208 -3.98 -10.90 14.21
N GLY A 209 -3.94 -11.06 12.89
CA GLY A 209 -2.82 -11.69 12.20
C GLY A 209 -1.53 -10.90 12.35
N THR A 210 -1.61 -9.57 12.30
CA THR A 210 -0.44 -8.69 12.51
C THR A 210 0.08 -8.81 13.93
N HIS A 211 -0.81 -8.88 14.92
CA HIS A 211 -0.42 -9.11 16.31
C HIS A 211 0.27 -10.47 16.50
N ALA A 212 -0.29 -11.56 15.95
CA ALA A 212 0.32 -12.89 16.00
C ALA A 212 1.69 -12.93 15.29
N LEU A 213 1.80 -12.28 14.12
CA LEU A 213 3.05 -12.11 13.39
C LEU A 213 4.10 -11.38 14.24
N LEU A 214 3.70 -10.32 14.95
CA LEU A 214 4.55 -9.58 15.89
C LEU A 214 4.83 -10.33 17.20
N GLN A 215 4.23 -11.49 17.42
CA GLN A 215 4.62 -12.45 18.47
C GLN A 215 5.54 -13.54 17.91
N GLY A 216 5.67 -13.63 16.59
CA GLY A 216 6.41 -14.69 15.90
C GLY A 216 5.59 -15.98 15.72
N ASP A 217 4.28 -15.94 15.97
CA ASP A 217 3.38 -17.07 15.78
C ASP A 217 2.81 -17.04 14.35
N LEU A 218 3.52 -17.71 13.44
CA LEU A 218 3.16 -17.75 12.03
C LEU A 218 1.89 -18.56 11.77
N VAL A 219 1.58 -19.55 12.61
CA VAL A 219 0.38 -20.39 12.44
C VAL A 219 -0.85 -19.58 12.82
N ALA A 220 -0.86 -18.97 14.00
CA ALA A 220 -1.96 -18.10 14.41
C ALA A 220 -2.12 -16.89 13.47
N ALA A 221 -1.01 -16.37 12.91
CA ALA A 221 -1.07 -15.30 11.91
C ALA A 221 -1.77 -15.76 10.64
N LEU A 222 -1.41 -16.92 10.09
CA LEU A 222 -2.05 -17.48 8.90
C LEU A 222 -3.54 -17.73 9.10
N ASP A 223 -3.92 -18.35 10.22
CA ASP A 223 -5.33 -18.62 10.55
C ASP A 223 -6.14 -17.32 10.63
N ALA A 224 -5.57 -16.28 11.23
CA ALA A 224 -6.19 -14.97 11.29
C ALA A 224 -6.32 -14.31 9.91
N TYR A 225 -5.37 -14.53 9.00
CA TYR A 225 -5.40 -13.97 7.63
C TYR A 225 -6.26 -14.79 6.65
N GLN A 226 -6.90 -15.88 7.06
CA GLN A 226 -7.84 -16.59 6.19
C GLN A 226 -9.08 -15.72 5.90
N PRO A 227 -9.35 -15.37 4.63
CA PRO A 227 -10.53 -14.57 4.27
C PRO A 227 -11.81 -15.38 4.51
N GLU A 228 -12.87 -14.70 4.94
CA GLU A 228 -14.18 -15.35 5.13
C GLU A 228 -14.96 -15.38 3.80
N PRO A 229 -15.83 -16.38 3.56
CA PRO A 229 -16.50 -16.56 2.27
C PRO A 229 -17.33 -15.36 1.79
N HIS A 230 -17.79 -14.51 2.72
CA HIS A 230 -18.62 -13.34 2.44
C HIS A 230 -17.81 -12.04 2.28
N PHE A 231 -16.48 -12.10 2.35
CA PHE A 231 -15.65 -10.92 2.12
C PHE A 231 -15.59 -10.58 0.63
N SER A 232 -15.69 -9.29 0.32
CA SER A 232 -15.45 -8.83 -1.05
C SER A 232 -13.97 -8.96 -1.41
N PRO A 233 -13.60 -8.98 -2.71
CA PRO A 233 -12.21 -9.04 -3.13
C PRO A 233 -11.33 -7.94 -2.50
N ALA A 234 -11.87 -6.72 -2.35
CA ALA A 234 -11.16 -5.61 -1.72
C ALA A 234 -10.88 -5.84 -0.22
N GLN A 235 -11.70 -6.64 0.48
CA GLN A 235 -11.51 -7.00 1.89
C GLN A 235 -10.60 -8.21 2.05
N ALA A 236 -10.69 -9.19 1.13
CA ALA A 236 -9.88 -10.40 1.16
C ALA A 236 -8.42 -10.14 0.76
N PHE A 237 -8.19 -9.26 -0.21
CA PHE A 237 -6.86 -9.04 -0.79
C PHE A 237 -5.77 -8.64 0.22
N PRO A 238 -6.00 -7.69 1.16
CA PRO A 238 -4.99 -7.35 2.17
C PRO A 238 -4.64 -8.52 3.09
N LEU A 239 -5.63 -9.38 3.41
CA LEU A 239 -5.41 -10.57 4.22
C LEU A 239 -4.55 -11.58 3.45
N GLN A 240 -4.88 -11.83 2.18
CA GLN A 240 -4.10 -12.72 1.31
C GLN A 240 -2.65 -12.25 1.13
N LEU A 241 -2.40 -10.95 0.93
CA LEU A 241 -1.03 -10.40 0.84
C LEU A 241 -0.21 -10.63 2.12
N ASN A 242 -0.87 -10.66 3.27
CA ASN A 242 -0.23 -10.96 4.55
C ASN A 242 -0.11 -12.47 4.80
N SER A 243 -1.03 -13.29 4.31
CA SER A 243 -0.83 -14.74 4.27
C SER A 243 0.41 -15.10 3.47
N TRP A 244 0.62 -14.46 2.31
CA TRP A 244 1.80 -14.67 1.48
C TRP A 244 3.10 -14.45 2.26
N VAL A 245 3.22 -13.35 3.01
CA VAL A 245 4.45 -13.11 3.79
C VAL A 245 4.67 -14.16 4.87
N CYS A 246 3.61 -14.66 5.49
CA CYS A 246 3.71 -15.72 6.48
C CYS A 246 4.19 -17.04 5.85
N LEU A 247 3.67 -17.40 4.67
CA LEU A 247 4.12 -18.58 3.92
C LEU A 247 5.60 -18.47 3.50
N LEU A 248 6.04 -17.28 3.09
CA LEU A 248 7.45 -17.00 2.80
C LEU A 248 8.31 -17.21 4.06
N TYR A 249 7.88 -16.67 5.20
CA TYR A 249 8.60 -16.81 6.47
C TYR A 249 8.66 -18.24 7.01
N GLN A 250 7.64 -19.05 6.72
CA GLN A 250 7.63 -20.49 7.00
C GLN A 250 8.53 -21.30 6.05
N ARG A 251 9.04 -20.69 4.97
CA ARG A 251 9.82 -21.35 3.91
C ARG A 251 9.06 -22.51 3.24
N VAL A 252 7.77 -22.30 2.99
CA VAL A 252 6.91 -23.26 2.27
C VAL A 252 7.49 -23.55 0.88
N PRO A 253 7.56 -24.83 0.43
CA PRO A 253 8.02 -25.18 -0.91
C PRO A 253 7.33 -24.35 -2.02
N PHE A 254 8.08 -23.98 -3.05
CA PHE A 254 7.58 -23.02 -4.05
C PHE A 254 6.37 -23.53 -4.83
N ASP A 255 6.28 -24.84 -5.08
CA ASP A 255 5.14 -25.51 -5.70
C ASP A 255 3.84 -25.27 -4.91
N GLN A 256 3.89 -25.41 -3.58
CA GLN A 256 2.75 -25.13 -2.70
C GLN A 256 2.43 -23.63 -2.65
N LEU A 257 3.46 -22.79 -2.61
CA LEU A 257 3.28 -21.34 -2.67
C LEU A 257 2.64 -20.91 -4.00
N PHE A 258 3.05 -21.51 -5.12
CA PHE A 258 2.54 -21.17 -6.45
C PHE A 258 1.03 -21.39 -6.56
N THR A 259 0.50 -22.50 -6.02
CA THR A 259 -0.94 -22.74 -5.94
C THR A 259 -1.67 -21.60 -5.22
N PHE A 260 -1.12 -21.12 -4.10
CA PHE A 260 -1.65 -19.97 -3.40
C PHE A 260 -1.57 -18.69 -4.26
N LEU A 261 -0.43 -18.44 -4.92
CA LEU A 261 -0.24 -17.24 -5.75
C LEU A 261 -1.20 -17.17 -6.95
N CYS A 262 -1.52 -18.30 -7.57
CA CYS A 262 -2.51 -18.37 -8.65
C CYS A 262 -3.92 -18.00 -8.18
N SER A 263 -4.22 -18.09 -6.88
CA SER A 263 -5.52 -17.72 -6.32
C SER A 263 -5.69 -16.21 -6.04
N LEU A 264 -4.62 -15.42 -6.19
CA LEU A 264 -4.66 -13.99 -5.88
C LEU A 264 -5.43 -13.19 -6.95
N PRO A 265 -6.38 -12.32 -6.56
CA PRO A 265 -7.15 -11.47 -7.49
C PRO A 265 -6.36 -10.21 -7.86
N VAL A 266 -5.30 -10.36 -8.64
CA VAL A 266 -4.34 -9.25 -8.92
C VAL A 266 -4.78 -8.35 -10.09
N GLN A 267 -5.90 -8.65 -10.77
CA GLN A 267 -6.38 -7.88 -11.93
C GLN A 267 -6.85 -6.45 -11.59
N ALA A 268 -7.10 -6.14 -10.32
CA ALA A 268 -7.48 -4.81 -9.87
C ALA A 268 -6.94 -4.52 -8.46
N PHE A 269 -5.76 -3.89 -8.38
CA PHE A 269 -5.24 -3.42 -7.10
C PHE A 269 -6.17 -2.36 -6.51
N PRO A 270 -6.61 -2.47 -5.23
CA PRO A 270 -7.51 -1.48 -4.64
C PRO A 270 -6.89 -0.08 -4.50
N SER A 271 -5.56 0.02 -4.47
CA SER A 271 -4.82 1.28 -4.40
C SER A 271 -3.34 1.08 -4.76
N VAL A 272 -2.62 2.19 -5.02
CA VAL A 272 -1.17 2.19 -5.27
C VAL A 272 -0.39 1.56 -4.12
N HIS A 273 -0.81 1.78 -2.87
CA HIS A 273 -0.19 1.17 -1.69
C HIS A 273 -0.16 -0.37 -1.76
N TYR A 274 -1.26 -0.99 -2.20
CA TYR A 274 -1.32 -2.45 -2.31
C TYR A 274 -0.46 -2.99 -3.46
N ARG A 275 -0.30 -2.21 -4.53
CA ARG A 275 0.65 -2.51 -5.60
C ARG A 275 2.09 -2.51 -5.09
N THR A 276 2.46 -1.54 -4.24
CA THR A 276 3.77 -1.48 -3.59
C THR A 276 4.01 -2.70 -2.67
N ILE A 277 3.01 -3.09 -1.87
CA ILE A 277 3.10 -4.30 -1.04
C ILE A 277 3.23 -5.54 -1.91
N PHE A 278 2.46 -5.66 -2.98
CA PHE A 278 2.56 -6.79 -3.90
C PHE A 278 3.96 -6.90 -4.50
N LEU A 279 4.55 -5.79 -4.95
CA LEU A 279 5.92 -5.75 -5.47
C LEU A 279 6.95 -6.17 -4.41
N ASP A 280 6.78 -5.75 -3.16
CA ASP A 280 7.59 -6.19 -2.01
C ASP A 280 7.56 -7.72 -1.85
N ARG A 281 6.37 -8.33 -1.99
CA ARG A 281 6.20 -9.79 -1.91
C ARG A 281 6.82 -10.52 -3.10
N CYS A 282 6.69 -9.98 -4.32
CA CYS A 282 7.37 -10.51 -5.51
C CYS A 282 8.89 -10.52 -5.33
N MET A 283 9.47 -9.40 -4.88
CA MET A 283 10.91 -9.31 -4.64
C MET A 283 11.38 -10.25 -3.54
N LEU A 284 10.63 -10.38 -2.45
CA LEU A 284 10.97 -11.31 -1.38
C LEU A 284 10.90 -12.77 -1.86
N THR A 285 9.91 -13.10 -2.70
CA THR A 285 9.79 -14.41 -3.35
C THR A 285 10.97 -14.68 -4.26
N LEU A 286 11.38 -13.70 -5.07
CA LEU A 286 12.55 -13.80 -5.93
C LEU A 286 13.85 -13.96 -5.14
N LEU A 287 14.01 -13.24 -4.02
CA LEU A 287 15.15 -13.40 -3.12
C LEU A 287 15.21 -14.82 -2.53
N GLN A 288 14.06 -15.40 -2.20
CA GLN A 288 13.98 -16.67 -1.50
C GLN A 288 14.10 -17.89 -2.43
N TYR A 289 13.46 -17.84 -3.60
CA TYR A 289 13.37 -18.98 -4.53
C TYR A 289 14.09 -18.77 -5.85
N GLY A 290 14.43 -17.53 -6.21
CA GLY A 290 15.11 -17.23 -7.45
C GLY A 290 16.55 -17.73 -7.48
N SER A 291 16.96 -18.21 -8.65
CA SER A 291 18.36 -18.38 -9.02
C SER A 291 19.00 -17.03 -9.35
N LEU A 292 20.33 -17.01 -9.44
CA LEU A 292 21.05 -15.81 -9.90
C LEU A 292 20.63 -15.38 -11.32
N ALA A 293 20.27 -16.34 -12.18
CA ALA A 293 19.78 -16.06 -13.53
C ALA A 293 18.41 -15.37 -13.49
N ASP A 294 17.47 -15.91 -12.71
CA ASP A 294 16.14 -15.31 -12.53
C ASP A 294 16.25 -13.86 -12.01
N ILE A 295 17.11 -13.64 -11.01
CA ILE A 295 17.31 -12.31 -10.43
C ILE A 295 17.81 -11.32 -11.49
N ARG A 296 18.80 -11.70 -12.30
CA ARG A 296 19.33 -10.85 -13.36
C ARG A 296 18.29 -10.52 -14.42
N GLU A 297 17.48 -11.50 -14.80
CA GLU A 297 16.42 -11.35 -15.81
C GLU A 297 15.32 -10.38 -15.34
N TRP A 298 14.87 -10.50 -14.08
CA TRP A 298 13.69 -9.77 -13.60
C TRP A 298 13.96 -8.39 -13.00
N ILE A 299 15.20 -8.08 -12.60
CA ILE A 299 15.55 -6.77 -12.01
C ILE A 299 15.14 -5.57 -12.90
N PRO A 300 15.37 -5.56 -14.23
CA PRO A 300 14.93 -4.46 -15.09
C PRO A 300 13.41 -4.27 -15.13
N SER A 301 12.63 -5.35 -15.04
CA SER A 301 11.16 -5.28 -14.99
C SER A 301 10.67 -4.78 -13.65
N ILE A 302 11.27 -5.25 -12.55
CA ILE A 302 11.01 -4.73 -11.20
C ILE A 302 11.31 -3.23 -11.13
N ALA A 303 12.44 -2.79 -11.68
CA ALA A 303 12.84 -1.38 -11.69
C ALA A 303 11.81 -0.48 -12.39
N ARG A 304 11.21 -0.96 -13.50
CA ARG A 304 10.13 -0.26 -14.21
C ARG A 304 8.82 -0.22 -13.44
N ALA A 305 8.55 -1.26 -12.65
CA ALA A 305 7.33 -1.39 -11.86
C ALA A 305 7.36 -0.61 -10.53
N LEU A 306 8.54 -0.13 -10.10
CA LEU A 306 8.70 0.64 -8.87
C LEU A 306 7.88 1.94 -8.94
N PRO A 307 7.13 2.28 -7.87
CA PRO A 307 6.46 3.58 -7.79
C PRO A 307 7.49 4.72 -7.66
N PRO A 308 7.05 5.98 -7.83
CA PRO A 308 7.89 7.15 -7.61
C PRO A 308 8.59 7.11 -6.24
N ALA A 309 9.77 7.73 -6.15
CA ALA A 309 10.61 7.64 -4.95
C ALA A 309 9.91 8.08 -3.65
N GLU A 310 8.96 9.00 -3.75
CA GLU A 310 8.18 9.53 -2.62
C GLU A 310 7.21 8.50 -2.01
N GLU A 311 6.84 7.46 -2.75
CA GLU A 311 5.87 6.44 -2.34
C GLU A 311 6.54 5.11 -1.95
N LEU A 312 7.85 5.02 -2.07
CA LEU A 312 8.61 3.82 -1.76
C LEU A 312 8.79 3.64 -0.24
N THR A 313 8.49 2.45 0.26
CA THR A 313 8.81 2.09 1.63
C THR A 313 10.30 1.77 1.78
N SER A 314 10.88 2.01 2.96
CA SER A 314 12.28 1.67 3.27
C SER A 314 12.59 0.18 3.01
N ASN A 315 11.64 -0.71 3.33
CA ASN A 315 11.75 -2.14 3.09
C ASN A 315 11.85 -2.49 1.60
N LEU A 316 11.01 -1.87 0.77
CA LEU A 316 10.99 -2.09 -0.67
C LEU A 316 12.31 -1.66 -1.31
N HIS A 317 12.83 -0.49 -0.91
CA HIS A 317 14.14 0.01 -1.33
C HIS A 317 15.26 -0.97 -0.99
N LEU A 318 15.27 -1.47 0.24
CA LEU A 318 16.32 -2.34 0.73
C LEU A 318 16.30 -3.70 0.00
N LEU A 319 15.11 -4.26 -0.23
CA LEU A 319 14.96 -5.50 -1.01
C LEU A 319 15.43 -5.31 -2.46
N PHE A 320 14.98 -4.23 -3.12
CA PHE A 320 15.39 -3.92 -4.48
C PHE A 320 16.92 -3.74 -4.59
N TRP A 321 17.52 -3.04 -3.64
CA TRP A 321 18.97 -2.86 -3.55
C TRP A 321 19.72 -4.19 -3.47
N GLN A 322 19.31 -5.09 -2.57
CA GLN A 322 19.93 -6.40 -2.39
C GLN A 322 19.87 -7.26 -3.66
N LEU A 323 18.70 -7.29 -4.31
CA LEU A 323 18.52 -8.00 -5.57
C LEU A 323 19.34 -7.39 -6.70
N SER A 324 19.45 -6.06 -6.74
CA SER A 324 20.24 -5.34 -7.74
C SER A 324 21.74 -5.61 -7.57
N TRP A 325 22.23 -5.71 -6.33
CA TRP A 325 23.60 -6.15 -6.05
C TRP A 325 23.84 -7.59 -6.48
N LEU A 326 22.90 -8.52 -6.22
CA LEU A 326 22.99 -9.89 -6.74
C LEU A 326 23.02 -9.91 -8.28
N ALA A 327 22.21 -9.07 -8.93
CA ALA A 327 22.20 -8.92 -10.38
C ALA A 327 23.50 -8.32 -10.96
N GLY A 328 24.38 -7.76 -10.12
CA GLY A 328 25.66 -7.20 -10.55
C GLY A 328 25.65 -5.69 -10.83
N GLN A 329 24.62 -4.97 -10.38
CA GLN A 329 24.62 -3.51 -10.48
C GLN A 329 25.68 -2.86 -9.57
N THR A 330 26.04 -1.60 -9.87
CA THR A 330 27.15 -0.89 -9.23
C THR A 330 26.76 -0.12 -7.97
N GLU A 331 27.76 0.19 -7.14
CA GLU A 331 27.62 0.96 -5.89
C GLU A 331 26.99 2.35 -6.07
N ARG A 332 27.16 2.99 -7.24
CA ARG A 332 26.61 4.32 -7.51
C ARG A 332 25.08 4.30 -7.56
N SER A 333 24.50 3.29 -8.20
CA SER A 333 23.04 3.06 -8.24
C SER A 333 22.48 2.83 -6.84
N PHE A 334 23.30 2.23 -5.96
CA PHE A 334 22.93 1.94 -4.58
C PHE A 334 22.95 3.17 -3.68
N MET A 335 23.98 4.02 -3.80
CA MET A 335 24.08 5.25 -3.02
C MET A 335 22.94 6.23 -3.30
N GLN A 336 22.42 6.25 -4.52
CA GLN A 336 21.23 7.04 -4.88
C GLN A 336 19.97 6.52 -4.17
N LEU A 337 19.76 5.20 -4.17
CA LEU A 337 18.64 4.56 -3.45
C LEU A 337 18.74 4.71 -1.92
N TRP A 338 19.96 4.73 -1.39
CA TRP A 338 20.22 4.91 0.04
C TRP A 338 19.86 6.31 0.56
N GLN A 339 20.05 7.33 -0.27
CA GLN A 339 19.80 8.73 0.11
C GLN A 339 18.31 9.07 0.19
N THR A 340 17.45 8.33 -0.52
CA THR A 340 16.02 8.62 -0.64
C THR A 340 15.14 7.85 0.35
N ALA A 341 15.66 6.85 1.05
CA ALA A 341 14.86 6.01 1.95
C ALA A 341 14.56 6.68 3.31
N PRO A 342 13.31 6.57 3.83
CA PRO A 342 12.99 6.96 5.20
C PRO A 342 13.80 6.15 6.23
N LYS A 343 14.39 6.83 7.23
CA LYS A 343 15.36 6.21 8.15
C LYS A 343 14.76 5.87 9.51
N GLY A 344 14.31 4.62 9.66
CA GLY A 344 14.06 4.01 10.98
C GLY A 344 15.33 3.38 11.58
N PRO A 345 15.44 3.20 12.90
CA PRO A 345 16.61 2.55 13.51
C PRO A 345 16.83 1.12 13.01
N ALA A 346 15.77 0.33 12.87
CA ALA A 346 15.85 -1.07 12.41
C ALA A 346 16.33 -1.14 10.95
N ASP A 347 15.70 -0.37 10.06
CA ASP A 347 16.07 -0.31 8.64
C ASP A 347 17.52 0.18 8.45
N SER A 348 17.94 1.16 9.27
CA SER A 348 19.33 1.64 9.28
C SER A 348 20.30 0.54 9.71
N LEU A 349 19.98 -0.21 10.76
CA LEU A 349 20.80 -1.35 11.20
C LEU A 349 20.94 -2.40 10.10
N GLN A 350 19.81 -2.81 9.52
CA GLN A 350 19.78 -3.82 8.47
C GLN A 350 20.65 -3.40 7.29
N THR A 351 20.53 -2.15 6.88
CA THR A 351 21.29 -1.68 5.73
C THR A 351 22.78 -1.52 6.02
N HIS A 352 23.14 -0.99 7.19
CA HIS A 352 24.54 -0.92 7.60
C HIS A 352 25.17 -2.32 7.62
N LEU A 353 24.47 -3.31 8.18
CA LEU A 353 24.94 -4.69 8.19
C LEU A 353 25.07 -5.29 6.79
N ILE A 354 24.05 -5.14 5.94
CA ILE A 354 24.14 -5.67 4.57
C ILE A 354 25.26 -4.98 3.78
N ALA A 355 25.47 -3.67 3.97
CA ALA A 355 26.54 -2.94 3.30
C ALA A 355 27.92 -3.46 3.72
N LEU A 356 28.09 -3.80 5.00
CA LEU A 356 29.29 -4.48 5.48
C LEU A 356 29.42 -5.89 4.90
N LEU A 357 28.34 -6.68 4.86
CA LEU A 357 28.36 -8.02 4.26
C LEU A 357 28.81 -7.97 2.79
N ILE A 358 28.28 -7.01 2.02
CA ILE A 358 28.68 -6.79 0.63
C ILE A 358 30.16 -6.41 0.54
N ALA A 359 30.65 -5.50 1.40
CA ALA A 359 32.07 -5.15 1.42
C ALA A 359 32.98 -6.35 1.74
N VAL A 360 32.52 -7.26 2.61
CA VAL A 360 33.19 -8.53 2.91
C VAL A 360 33.17 -9.48 1.71
N GLU A 361 32.04 -9.61 1.01
CA GLU A 361 31.93 -10.40 -0.23
C GLU A 361 32.83 -9.86 -1.35
N GLU A 362 32.97 -8.54 -1.46
CA GLU A 362 33.86 -7.87 -2.42
C GLU A 362 35.35 -7.93 -2.03
N ALA A 363 35.67 -8.45 -0.84
CA ALA A 363 37.03 -8.47 -0.27
C ALA A 363 37.71 -7.08 -0.26
N ASN A 364 36.93 -6.00 -0.13
CA ASN A 364 37.44 -4.63 -0.18
C ASN A 364 37.78 -4.12 1.23
N VAL A 365 39.05 -4.21 1.62
CA VAL A 365 39.53 -3.86 2.97
C VAL A 365 39.16 -2.43 3.39
N ARG A 366 39.24 -1.46 2.47
CA ARG A 366 38.90 -0.06 2.76
C ARG A 366 37.41 0.09 3.10
N LYS A 367 36.54 -0.49 2.27
CA LYS A 367 35.09 -0.48 2.51
C LYS A 367 34.71 -1.24 3.77
N ILE A 368 35.32 -2.41 4.02
CA ILE A 368 35.08 -3.20 5.24
C ILE A 368 35.36 -2.34 6.47
N THR A 369 36.49 -1.64 6.51
CA THR A 369 36.87 -0.78 7.63
C THR A 369 35.88 0.36 7.84
N GLU A 370 35.54 1.10 6.78
CA GLU A 370 34.58 2.20 6.83
C GLU A 370 33.19 1.74 7.32
N LYS A 371 32.65 0.68 6.72
CA LYS A 371 31.32 0.17 7.06
C LYS A 371 31.29 -0.47 8.44
N TYR A 372 32.37 -1.13 8.87
CA TYR A 372 32.49 -1.66 10.23
C TYR A 372 32.42 -0.55 11.27
N HIS A 373 33.20 0.53 11.13
CA HIS A 373 33.15 1.65 12.07
C HIS A 373 31.77 2.31 12.10
N THR A 374 31.14 2.48 10.94
CA THR A 374 29.79 3.02 10.83
C THR A 374 28.76 2.13 11.55
N CYS A 375 28.77 0.81 11.31
CA CYS A 375 27.90 -0.14 11.99
C CYS A 375 28.11 -0.15 13.51
N MET A 376 29.38 -0.19 13.94
CA MET A 376 29.76 -0.23 15.35
C MET A 376 29.32 1.03 16.09
N TYR A 377 29.52 2.20 15.49
CA TYR A 377 29.03 3.47 16.03
C TYR A 377 27.50 3.47 16.15
N PHE A 378 26.80 3.04 15.09
CA PHE A 378 25.34 2.96 15.09
C PHE A 378 24.79 2.06 16.19
N ILE A 379 25.32 0.83 16.35
CA ILE A 379 24.87 -0.10 17.39
C ILE A 379 25.19 0.44 18.79
N ARG A 380 26.35 1.06 19.00
CA ARG A 380 26.70 1.67 20.29
C ARG A 380 25.74 2.79 20.66
N LYS A 381 25.45 3.70 19.72
CA LYS A 381 24.48 4.79 19.91
C LYS A 381 23.07 4.27 20.21
N ASN A 382 22.66 3.19 19.56
CA ASN A 382 21.32 2.61 19.69
C ASN A 382 21.27 1.36 20.58
N ARG A 383 22.26 1.15 21.46
CA ARG A 383 22.38 -0.08 22.28
C ARG A 383 21.14 -0.36 23.13
N ARG A 384 20.48 0.70 23.61
CA ARG A 384 19.25 0.60 24.41
C ARG A 384 18.01 0.20 23.60
N LEU A 385 18.04 0.39 22.27
CA LEU A 385 16.93 0.04 21.37
C LEU A 385 17.02 -1.41 20.90
N PHE A 386 18.22 -1.98 20.76
CA PHE A 386 18.41 -3.35 20.29
C PHE A 386 18.87 -4.26 21.44
N ALA A 387 17.98 -5.15 21.89
CA ALA A 387 18.33 -6.20 22.85
C ALA A 387 19.52 -7.06 22.37
N SER A 388 19.60 -7.25 21.05
CA SER A 388 20.60 -8.02 20.31
C SER A 388 21.92 -7.28 20.06
N SER A 389 22.04 -6.04 20.53
CA SER A 389 23.25 -5.21 20.32
C SER A 389 24.55 -5.91 20.75
N GLY A 390 24.51 -6.64 21.87
CA GLY A 390 25.65 -7.43 22.35
C GLY A 390 26.07 -8.54 21.38
N PHE A 391 25.08 -9.21 20.77
CA PHE A 391 25.31 -10.18 19.70
C PHE A 391 25.89 -9.49 18.46
N PHE A 392 25.26 -8.41 17.97
CA PHE A 392 25.72 -7.72 16.76
C PHE A 392 27.14 -7.18 16.90
N VAL A 393 27.55 -6.69 18.07
CA VAL A 393 28.94 -6.29 18.32
C VAL A 393 29.92 -7.46 18.14
N ARG A 394 29.58 -8.65 18.65
CA ARG A 394 30.42 -9.85 18.46
C ARG A 394 30.44 -10.31 17.00
N PHE A 395 29.28 -10.29 16.35
CA PHE A 395 29.15 -10.66 14.94
C PHE A 395 29.93 -9.71 14.02
N LEU A 396 29.87 -8.40 14.27
CA LEU A 396 30.64 -7.41 13.52
C LEU A 396 32.15 -7.58 13.67
N ARG A 397 32.63 -7.88 14.87
CA ARG A 397 34.05 -8.18 15.10
C ARG A 397 34.51 -9.38 14.29
N LEU A 398 33.66 -10.40 14.20
CA LEU A 398 33.91 -11.57 13.37
C LEU A 398 33.98 -11.18 11.90
N LEU A 399 32.98 -10.44 11.37
CA LEU A 399 32.98 -9.97 9.98
C LEU A 399 34.19 -9.08 9.62
N TYR A 400 34.72 -8.32 10.59
CA TYR A 400 35.90 -7.49 10.38
C TYR A 400 37.19 -8.30 10.23
N THR A 401 37.26 -9.53 10.76
CA THR A 401 38.43 -10.38 10.59
C THR A 401 38.55 -10.83 9.13
N THR A 402 39.67 -10.49 8.49
CA THR A 402 39.94 -10.78 7.07
C THR A 402 40.11 -12.27 6.78
N ARG A 403 40.31 -13.10 7.81
CA ARG A 403 40.40 -14.57 7.74
C ARG A 403 39.35 -15.20 8.64
N LEU A 404 38.10 -15.22 8.19
CA LEU A 404 37.02 -15.93 8.85
C LEU A 404 37.29 -17.45 8.85
N ARG A 405 37.70 -18.01 9.99
CA ARG A 405 37.89 -19.47 10.07
C ARG A 405 36.53 -20.18 10.07
N PRO A 406 36.37 -21.32 9.36
CA PRO A 406 35.12 -22.09 9.33
C PRO A 406 34.49 -22.36 10.71
N ARG A 407 35.32 -22.67 11.71
CA ARG A 407 34.89 -22.92 13.08
C ARG A 407 34.31 -21.68 13.77
N GLU A 408 34.86 -20.50 13.50
CA GLU A 408 34.40 -19.23 14.09
C GLU A 408 33.07 -18.80 13.48
N VAL A 409 32.94 -18.95 12.16
CA VAL A 409 31.67 -18.75 11.45
C VAL A 409 30.60 -19.68 12.01
N SER A 410 30.89 -20.97 12.15
CA SER A 410 29.94 -21.96 12.69
C SER A 410 29.47 -21.59 14.10
N LYS A 411 30.38 -21.17 14.99
CA LYS A 411 30.02 -20.69 16.34
C LYS A 411 29.13 -19.43 16.30
N ALA A 412 29.44 -18.48 15.41
CA ALA A 412 28.62 -17.28 15.25
C ALA A 412 27.22 -17.60 14.71
N VAL A 413 27.11 -18.58 13.81
CA VAL A 413 25.84 -19.07 13.25
C VAL A 413 25.00 -19.77 14.31
N GLN A 414 25.62 -20.62 15.15
CA GLN A 414 24.91 -21.25 16.28
C GLN A 414 24.41 -20.20 17.28
N ALA A 415 25.26 -19.22 17.64
CA ALA A 415 24.86 -18.13 18.51
C ALA A 415 23.73 -17.28 17.91
N TRP A 416 23.76 -17.06 16.59
CA TRP A 416 22.70 -16.39 15.86
C TRP A 416 21.39 -17.15 15.91
N GLN A 417 21.40 -18.45 15.60
CA GLN A 417 20.20 -19.29 15.63
C GLN A 417 19.62 -19.37 17.05
N ALA A 418 20.46 -19.53 18.07
CA ALA A 418 20.03 -19.51 19.47
C ALA A 418 19.40 -18.16 19.86
N HIS A 419 19.98 -17.05 19.40
CA HIS A 419 19.42 -15.71 19.60
C HIS A 419 18.06 -15.56 18.90
N LEU A 420 17.95 -15.95 17.62
CA LEU A 420 16.69 -15.88 16.87
C LEU A 420 15.60 -16.79 17.44
N ALA A 421 15.95 -17.90 18.09
CA ALA A 421 15.00 -18.75 18.81
C ALA A 421 14.38 -18.04 20.02
N MET A 422 15.15 -17.19 20.72
CA MET A 422 14.64 -16.35 21.82
C MET A 422 13.85 -15.13 21.31
N TYR A 423 14.10 -14.70 20.07
CA TYR A 423 13.52 -13.50 19.47
C TYR A 423 12.88 -13.82 18.11
N PRO A 424 11.74 -14.55 18.09
CA PRO A 424 11.15 -15.09 16.86
C PRO A 424 10.71 -14.01 15.88
N VAL A 425 10.33 -12.82 16.35
CA VAL A 425 10.00 -11.69 15.46
C VAL A 425 11.26 -11.21 14.71
N GLU A 426 12.43 -11.32 15.34
CA GLU A 426 13.70 -10.81 14.78
C GLU A 426 14.09 -11.70 13.61
N ARG A 427 13.82 -13.00 13.76
CA ARG A 427 13.95 -13.95 12.67
C ARG A 427 13.16 -13.51 11.44
N LEU A 428 11.91 -13.05 11.61
CA LEU A 428 11.06 -12.57 10.51
C LEU A 428 11.63 -11.30 9.87
N PHE A 429 12.15 -10.39 10.69
CA PHE A 429 12.82 -9.18 10.21
C PHE A 429 14.03 -9.52 9.33
N TRP A 430 14.90 -10.43 9.80
CA TRP A 430 16.11 -10.82 9.08
C TRP A 430 15.85 -11.67 7.83
N GLN A 431 14.72 -12.37 7.75
CA GLN A 431 14.33 -13.13 6.55
C GLN A 431 14.14 -12.26 5.29
N ARG A 432 13.99 -10.94 5.45
CA ARG A 432 13.94 -9.97 4.34
C ARG A 432 15.32 -9.50 3.85
N SER A 433 16.39 -10.05 4.41
CA SER A 433 17.76 -9.64 4.11
C SER A 433 18.59 -10.75 3.47
N LEU A 434 19.76 -10.39 2.93
CA LEU A 434 20.80 -11.31 2.48
C LEU A 434 21.51 -12.03 3.63
N LEU A 435 21.37 -11.56 4.87
CA LEU A 435 22.13 -12.10 6.00
C LEU A 435 21.88 -13.61 6.24
N PRO A 436 20.64 -14.13 6.26
CA PRO A 436 20.40 -15.56 6.40
C PRO A 436 21.03 -16.39 5.27
N TYR A 437 20.94 -15.91 4.03
CA TYR A 437 21.52 -16.60 2.86
C TYR A 437 23.05 -16.53 2.86
N TRP A 438 23.62 -15.42 3.32
CA TRP A 438 25.06 -15.28 3.53
C TRP A 438 25.55 -16.29 4.57
N ILE A 439 24.84 -16.42 5.69
CA ILE A 439 25.13 -17.43 6.71
C ILE A 439 25.12 -18.84 6.10
N GLU A 440 24.07 -19.20 5.35
CA GLU A 440 23.97 -20.50 4.67
C GLU A 440 25.13 -20.73 3.68
N ALA A 441 25.43 -19.75 2.83
CA ALA A 441 26.55 -19.81 1.89
C ALA A 441 27.90 -20.02 2.61
N ARG A 442 28.13 -19.33 3.72
CA ARG A 442 29.37 -19.46 4.50
C ARG A 442 29.49 -20.80 5.22
N THR A 443 28.38 -21.42 5.64
CA THR A 443 28.40 -22.80 6.14
C THR A 443 28.78 -23.82 5.07
N GLN A 444 28.50 -23.51 3.80
CA GLN A 444 28.91 -24.32 2.64
C GLN A 444 30.27 -23.91 2.06
N HIS A 445 30.97 -22.98 2.69
CA HIS A 445 32.28 -22.47 2.27
C HIS A 445 32.32 -21.85 0.86
N ILE A 446 31.18 -21.31 0.40
CA ILE A 446 31.09 -20.65 -0.91
C ILE A 446 30.72 -19.16 -0.77
N PRO A 447 31.06 -18.32 -1.76
CA PRO A 447 30.57 -16.95 -1.85
C PRO A 447 29.03 -16.90 -1.99
N LEU A 448 28.42 -15.80 -1.55
CA LEU A 448 26.97 -15.63 -1.59
C LEU A 448 26.41 -15.73 -3.02
N ARG A 449 27.08 -15.12 -4.01
CA ARG A 449 26.67 -15.22 -5.42
C ARG A 449 26.74 -16.65 -5.96
N ALA A 450 27.73 -17.44 -5.52
CA ALA A 450 27.86 -18.84 -5.92
C ALA A 450 26.72 -19.68 -5.33
N PHE A 451 26.32 -19.42 -4.09
CA PHE A 451 25.16 -20.06 -3.47
C PHE A 451 23.86 -19.80 -4.25
N PHE A 452 23.62 -18.57 -4.69
CA PHE A 452 22.47 -18.25 -5.55
C PHE A 452 22.58 -18.84 -6.97
N ALA A 453 23.80 -19.04 -7.48
CA ALA A 453 24.05 -19.66 -8.78
C ALA A 453 23.80 -21.18 -8.78
N GLN A 454 23.92 -21.85 -7.62
CA GLN A 454 23.62 -23.27 -7.47
C GLN A 454 22.11 -23.57 -7.48
N ARG A 455 21.26 -22.56 -7.27
CA ARG A 455 19.80 -22.75 -7.31
C ARG A 455 19.35 -22.97 -8.74
N SER A 456 18.55 -24.01 -8.95
CA SER A 456 17.88 -24.25 -10.22
C SER A 456 16.83 -23.18 -10.49
N THR A 457 16.74 -22.74 -11.74
CA THR A 457 15.61 -21.92 -12.21
C THR A 457 14.32 -22.73 -12.07
N SER A 458 13.27 -22.12 -11.50
CA SER A 458 11.96 -22.76 -11.37
C SER A 458 11.03 -22.30 -12.49
N PRO A 459 10.51 -23.21 -13.33
CA PRO A 459 9.57 -22.82 -14.39
C PRO A 459 8.29 -22.20 -13.82
N LEU A 460 7.85 -22.65 -12.64
CA LEU A 460 6.69 -22.08 -11.94
C LEU A 460 6.97 -20.64 -11.48
N LEU A 461 8.18 -20.37 -10.96
CA LEU A 461 8.56 -19.01 -10.55
C LEU A 461 8.60 -18.08 -11.75
N ARG A 462 9.19 -18.55 -12.85
CA ARG A 462 9.23 -17.80 -14.10
C ARG A 462 7.82 -17.49 -14.62
N SER A 463 6.95 -18.50 -14.69
CA SER A 463 5.55 -18.33 -15.11
C SER A 463 4.82 -17.32 -14.23
N PHE A 464 4.99 -17.39 -12.91
CA PHE A 464 4.43 -16.41 -11.97
C PHE A 464 4.95 -14.99 -12.25
N LEU A 465 6.25 -14.80 -12.40
CA LEU A 465 6.84 -13.48 -12.65
C LEU A 465 6.46 -12.93 -14.04
N GLU A 466 6.40 -13.77 -15.07
CA GLU A 466 5.92 -13.40 -16.41
C GLU A 466 4.47 -12.92 -16.38
N GLN A 467 3.61 -13.66 -15.67
CA GLN A 467 2.21 -13.29 -15.52
C GLN A 467 2.04 -11.90 -14.89
N TRP A 468 2.89 -11.51 -13.93
CA TRP A 468 2.66 -10.30 -13.15
C TRP A 468 3.54 -9.11 -13.52
N LEU A 469 4.83 -9.34 -13.76
CA LEU A 469 5.78 -8.29 -14.17
C LEU A 469 5.81 -8.11 -15.70
N GLY A 470 5.31 -9.10 -16.47
CA GLY A 470 5.20 -9.02 -17.92
C GLY A 470 3.95 -8.29 -18.42
N GLN A 471 2.93 -8.13 -17.58
CA GLN A 471 1.76 -7.30 -17.90
C GLN A 471 2.17 -5.82 -17.95
N ARG A 472 2.00 -5.19 -19.11
CA ARG A 472 2.34 -3.77 -19.37
C ARG A 472 1.54 -2.76 -18.52
N SER A 473 0.65 -3.22 -17.65
CA SER A 473 -0.22 -2.42 -16.79
C SER A 473 0.35 -2.14 -15.39
N PHE A 474 1.58 -2.58 -15.11
CA PHE A 474 2.41 -2.01 -14.04
C PHE A 474 3.10 -0.74 -14.56
#